data_AF-A0A521W9V8-F1
#
_entry.id   AF-A0A521W9V8-F1
#
_cell.length_a   1.000
_cell.length_b   1.000
_cell.length_c   1.000
_cell.angle_alpha   90.00
_cell.angle_beta   90.00
_cell.angle_gamma   90.00
#
_symmetry.space_group_name_H-M   'P 1'
#
loop_
_entity.id
_entity.type
_entity.pdbx_description
1 polymer ?
#
loop_
_entity_poly.entity_id
_entity_poly.type
_entity_poly.pdbx_seq_one_letter_code
_entity_poly.pdbx_strand_id
1 'polypeptide(L)'
;MEDPLTGPPVTVRYEVASNGRALVEYQNPGQSFEMVTVYYLDRDQLRATHYCAAGNQPAFRLGAQSTAELAILEFDGGTGFDPAADGHVHGGDIRFLAADRIEHRWHHYVGPKQLGTTHWFLQRQPPAPAGPTDAEAGVR
;
A
#
# COMPACT_ATOMS: atom_id res chain seq x y z
N MET A 1 -17.93 -12.81 -20.14
CA MET A 1 -16.92 -13.32 -19.20
C MET A 1 -16.38 -12.08 -18.53
N GLU A 2 -16.85 -11.76 -17.32
CA GLU A 2 -16.35 -10.61 -16.58
C GLU A 2 -14.87 -10.86 -16.25
N ASP A 3 -14.04 -9.86 -16.48
CA ASP A 3 -12.62 -9.90 -16.17
C ASP A 3 -12.48 -10.25 -14.67
N PRO A 4 -11.70 -11.26 -14.27
CA PRO A 4 -11.49 -11.59 -12.84
C PRO A 4 -10.92 -10.43 -12.01
N LEU A 5 -10.58 -9.30 -12.64
CA LEU A 5 -10.12 -8.06 -12.04
C LEU A 5 -11.20 -7.04 -11.66
N THR A 6 -12.48 -7.24 -11.99
CA THR A 6 -13.50 -6.21 -11.72
C THR A 6 -13.97 -6.16 -10.26
N GLY A 7 -13.13 -5.55 -9.41
CA GLY A 7 -13.57 -4.76 -8.25
C GLY A 7 -13.54 -3.26 -8.61
N PRO A 8 -14.06 -2.36 -7.75
CA PRO A 8 -13.90 -0.93 -7.98
C PRO A 8 -12.41 -0.58 -8.12
N PRO A 9 -12.04 0.35 -9.02
CA PRO A 9 -10.66 0.71 -9.24
C PRO A 9 -10.04 1.28 -7.96
N VAL A 10 -8.86 0.79 -7.61
CA VAL A 10 -8.05 1.35 -6.52
C VAL A 10 -7.08 2.39 -7.10
N THR A 11 -6.89 3.50 -6.39
CA THR A 11 -5.79 4.42 -6.68
C THR A 11 -4.73 4.26 -5.61
N VAL A 12 -3.48 3.98 -6.00
CA VAL A 12 -2.36 3.88 -5.07
C VAL A 12 -1.32 4.93 -5.45
N ARG A 13 -0.90 5.75 -4.48
CA ARG A 13 0.16 6.75 -4.65
C ARG A 13 1.33 6.42 -3.73
N TYR A 14 2.53 6.45 -4.29
CA TYR A 14 3.77 6.28 -3.56
C TYR A 14 4.52 7.59 -3.47
N GLU A 15 5.09 7.87 -2.30
CA GLU A 15 5.88 9.06 -2.04
C GLU A 15 7.11 8.69 -1.20
N VAL A 16 8.29 9.07 -1.67
CA VAL A 16 9.51 8.97 -0.87
C VAL A 16 9.58 10.19 0.04
N ALA A 17 9.60 9.96 1.34
CA ALA A 17 9.60 10.99 2.37
C ALA A 17 10.86 10.92 3.24
N SER A 18 10.99 11.90 4.14
CA SER A 18 12.02 11.90 5.19
C SER A 18 13.45 11.72 4.66
N ASN A 19 13.79 12.44 3.58
CA ASN A 19 15.11 12.37 2.93
C ASN A 19 15.48 10.94 2.49
N GLY A 20 14.54 10.21 1.90
CA GLY A 20 14.77 8.85 1.40
C GLY A 20 14.72 7.76 2.46
N ARG A 21 14.26 8.06 3.67
CA ARG A 21 14.21 7.09 4.79
C ARG A 21 12.86 6.43 4.98
N ALA A 22 11.81 6.96 4.34
CA ALA A 22 10.49 6.36 4.36
C ALA A 22 9.89 6.35 2.96
N LEU A 23 9.13 5.31 2.65
CA LEU A 23 8.21 5.26 1.53
C LEU A 23 6.79 5.27 2.09
N VAL A 24 5.97 6.20 1.65
CA VAL A 24 4.57 6.31 2.05
C VAL A 24 3.70 5.84 0.88
N GLU A 25 2.93 4.79 1.11
CA GLU A 25 1.86 4.33 0.24
C GLU A 25 0.53 4.90 0.73
N TYR A 26 -0.20 5.57 -0.16
CA TYR A 26 -1.57 5.99 0.06
C TYR A 26 -2.49 5.13 -0.79
N GLN A 27 -3.45 4.46 -0.17
CA GLN A 27 -4.48 3.67 -0.83
C GLN A 27 -5.77 4.47 -0.81
N ASN A 28 -6.30 4.78 -1.99
CA ASN A 28 -7.48 5.63 -2.22
C ASN A 28 -7.37 7.02 -1.57
N PRO A 29 -6.32 7.80 -1.92
CA PRO A 29 -6.09 9.10 -1.29
C PRO A 29 -7.28 10.06 -1.45
N GLY A 30 -7.59 10.80 -0.38
CA GLY A 30 -8.69 11.78 -0.31
C GLY A 30 -10.08 11.17 -0.07
N GLN A 31 -10.19 9.85 0.04
CA GLN A 31 -11.45 9.17 0.31
C GLN A 31 -11.61 8.91 1.82
N SER A 32 -12.86 8.76 2.30
CA SER A 32 -13.14 8.51 3.73
C SER A 32 -12.60 7.20 4.27
N PHE A 33 -12.16 6.31 3.37
CA PHE A 33 -11.56 5.01 3.66
C PHE A 33 -10.09 4.94 3.18
N GLU A 34 -9.43 6.10 3.07
CA GLU A 34 -8.00 6.17 2.80
C GLU A 34 -7.24 5.32 3.83
N MET A 35 -6.29 4.53 3.32
CA MET A 35 -5.36 3.78 4.16
C MET A 35 -3.95 4.21 3.80
N VAL A 36 -3.07 4.24 4.78
CA VAL A 36 -1.67 4.65 4.58
C VAL A 36 -0.75 3.55 5.06
N THR A 37 0.21 3.13 4.26
CA THR A 37 1.29 2.24 4.72
C THR A 37 2.62 2.98 4.62
N VAL A 38 3.34 3.08 5.74
CA VAL A 38 4.68 3.66 5.79
C VAL A 38 5.70 2.55 5.90
N TYR A 39 6.56 2.42 4.90
CA TYR A 39 7.67 1.48 4.85
C TYR A 39 8.97 2.20 5.23
N TYR A 40 9.80 1.55 6.03
CA TYR A 40 11.07 2.11 6.52
C TYR A 40 12.06 1.01 6.88
N LEU A 41 13.33 1.37 7.03
CA LEU A 41 14.37 0.47 7.52
C LEU A 41 14.60 0.70 9.01
N ASP A 42 14.45 -0.35 9.83
CA ASP A 42 15.00 -0.41 11.19
C ASP A 42 16.30 -1.21 11.17
N ARG A 43 17.44 -0.51 11.29
CA ARG A 43 18.80 -1.12 11.26
C ARG A 43 18.98 -2.13 10.12
N ASP A 44 18.57 -1.75 8.91
CA ASP A 44 18.60 -2.55 7.66
C ASP A 44 17.51 -3.62 7.49
N GLN A 45 16.57 -3.74 8.43
CA GLN A 45 15.38 -4.58 8.24
C GLN A 45 14.21 -3.74 7.73
N LEU A 46 13.64 -4.14 6.60
CA LEU A 46 12.41 -3.53 6.10
C LEU A 46 11.25 -3.84 7.05
N ARG A 47 10.63 -2.77 7.53
CA ARG A 47 9.44 -2.75 8.37
C ARG A 47 8.38 -1.89 7.71
N ALA A 48 7.14 -2.09 8.10
CA ALA A 48 6.05 -1.22 7.70
C ALA A 48 5.03 -1.05 8.83
N THR A 49 4.35 0.09 8.82
CA THR A 49 3.16 0.32 9.64
C THR A 49 2.02 0.72 8.73
N HIS A 50 0.92 -0.01 8.79
CA HIS A 50 -0.30 0.26 8.05
C HIS A 50 -1.31 0.94 8.95
N TYR A 51 -1.78 2.11 8.55
CA TYR A 51 -2.80 2.89 9.21
C TYR A 51 -4.12 2.65 8.48
N CYS A 52 -4.98 1.85 9.09
CA CYS A 52 -6.29 1.55 8.53
C CYS A 52 -7.28 2.67 8.84
N ALA A 53 -8.25 2.89 7.95
CA ALA A 53 -9.37 3.79 8.19
C ALA A 53 -10.22 3.40 9.43
N ALA A 54 -10.12 2.15 9.88
CA ALA A 54 -10.75 1.68 11.13
C ALA A 54 -10.06 2.17 12.41
N GLY A 55 -8.92 2.87 12.30
CA GLY A 55 -8.19 3.43 13.45
C GLY A 55 -7.21 2.46 14.11
N ASN A 56 -6.94 1.30 13.49
CA ASN A 56 -5.88 0.39 13.92
C ASN A 56 -4.58 0.59 13.12
N GLN A 57 -3.45 0.18 13.72
CA GLN A 57 -2.11 0.30 13.14
C GLN A 57 -1.34 -1.03 13.14
N PRO A 58 -1.70 -2.02 12.30
CA PRO A 58 -0.89 -3.21 12.11
C PRO A 58 0.55 -2.87 11.70
N ALA A 59 1.50 -3.57 12.30
CA ALA A 59 2.91 -3.50 11.99
C ALA A 59 3.37 -4.76 11.26
N PHE A 60 4.29 -4.60 10.33
CA PHE A 60 4.83 -5.68 9.52
C PHE A 60 6.36 -5.68 9.50
N ARG A 61 6.91 -6.86 9.28
CA ARG A 61 8.32 -7.06 8.93
C ARG A 61 8.43 -7.83 7.62
N LEU A 62 9.57 -7.66 6.93
CA LEU A 62 9.85 -8.45 5.74
C LEU A 62 9.99 -9.94 6.09
N GLY A 63 9.26 -10.78 5.38
CA GLY A 63 9.27 -12.21 5.55
C GLY A 63 10.51 -12.87 4.95
N ALA A 64 10.95 -13.97 5.57
CA ALA A 64 12.20 -14.65 5.20
C ALA A 64 12.17 -15.27 3.78
N GLN A 65 10.99 -15.48 3.23
CA GLN A 65 10.78 -16.02 1.89
C GLN A 65 10.67 -14.93 0.80
N SER A 66 10.91 -13.67 1.16
CA SER A 66 10.91 -12.56 0.20
C SER A 66 12.06 -12.69 -0.80
N THR A 67 11.83 -12.20 -2.02
CA THR A 67 12.84 -12.08 -3.09
C THR A 67 12.91 -10.64 -3.58
N ALA A 68 13.75 -10.35 -4.58
CA ALA A 68 13.78 -9.02 -5.20
C ALA A 68 12.45 -8.68 -5.92
N GLU A 69 11.71 -9.70 -6.36
CA GLU A 69 10.45 -9.58 -7.10
C GLU A 69 9.22 -9.72 -6.20
N LEU A 70 9.38 -10.18 -4.96
CA LEU A 70 8.28 -10.42 -4.03
C LEU A 70 8.66 -10.02 -2.61
N ALA A 71 8.03 -8.97 -2.09
CA ALA A 71 8.08 -8.63 -0.68
C ALA A 71 6.87 -9.26 0.05
N ILE A 72 7.16 -10.10 1.04
CA ILE A 72 6.14 -10.69 1.93
C ILE A 72 6.15 -9.87 3.21
N LEU A 73 5.01 -9.29 3.57
CA LEU A 73 4.79 -8.54 4.80
C LEU A 73 4.19 -9.47 5.85
N GLU A 74 5.01 -9.90 6.80
CA GLU A 74 4.59 -10.75 7.91
C GLU A 74 4.12 -9.89 9.09
N PHE A 75 2.99 -10.28 9.70
CA PHE A 75 2.45 -9.63 10.90
C PHE A 75 3.51 -9.55 12.01
N ASP A 76 3.63 -8.39 12.62
CA ASP A 76 4.58 -8.12 13.70
C ASP A 76 3.90 -7.37 14.87
N GLY A 77 2.59 -7.52 15.01
CA GLY A 77 1.78 -6.84 16.02
C GLY A 77 1.22 -5.51 15.52
N GLY A 78 1.13 -4.52 16.41
CA GLY A 78 0.56 -3.20 16.09
C GLY A 78 -0.14 -2.56 17.28
N THR A 79 -0.80 -1.45 17.03
CA THR A 79 -1.54 -0.70 18.06
C THR A 79 -2.96 -0.38 17.62
N GLY A 80 -3.84 -0.07 18.57
CA GLY A 80 -5.22 0.35 18.30
C GLY A 80 -6.21 -0.78 18.01
N PHE A 81 -5.87 -2.03 18.33
CA PHE A 81 -6.75 -3.20 18.20
C PHE A 81 -6.24 -4.39 19.03
N ASP A 82 -7.11 -5.35 19.32
CA ASP A 82 -6.77 -6.68 19.79
C ASP A 82 -6.68 -7.66 18.60
N PRO A 83 -5.49 -8.15 18.22
CA PRO A 83 -5.34 -9.08 17.10
C PRO A 83 -6.04 -10.43 17.29
N ALA A 84 -6.45 -10.78 18.52
CA ALA A 84 -7.21 -12.01 18.80
C ALA A 84 -8.73 -11.84 18.61
N ALA A 85 -9.23 -10.61 18.49
CA ALA A 85 -10.66 -10.33 18.41
C ALA A 85 -11.05 -9.42 17.24
N ASP A 86 -10.23 -8.41 16.94
CA ASP A 86 -10.59 -7.31 16.05
C ASP A 86 -10.19 -7.57 14.60
N GLY A 87 -10.90 -6.86 13.70
CA GLY A 87 -10.60 -6.85 12.27
C GLY A 87 -9.35 -6.05 11.94
N HIS A 88 -8.42 -6.63 11.19
CA HIS A 88 -7.19 -5.97 10.80
C HIS A 88 -6.58 -6.56 9.53
N VAL A 89 -5.72 -5.78 8.88
CA VAL A 89 -4.79 -6.31 7.88
C VAL A 89 -3.69 -7.06 8.62
N HIS A 90 -3.60 -8.37 8.38
CA HIS A 90 -2.64 -9.24 9.05
C HIS A 90 -1.32 -9.34 8.28
N GLY A 91 -1.33 -9.08 6.98
CA GLY A 91 -0.12 -9.09 6.17
C GLY A 91 -0.42 -8.82 4.71
N GLY A 92 0.59 -8.99 3.86
CA GLY A 92 0.40 -8.82 2.43
C GLY A 92 1.58 -9.26 1.58
N ASP A 93 1.32 -9.39 0.28
CA ASP A 93 2.30 -9.70 -0.75
C ASP A 93 2.38 -8.52 -1.72
N ILE A 94 3.59 -8.02 -1.97
CA ILE A 94 3.84 -7.01 -3.02
C ILE A 94 4.77 -7.64 -4.04
N ARG A 95 4.25 -7.89 -5.24
CA ARG A 95 5.00 -8.49 -6.35
C ARG A 95 5.31 -7.45 -7.41
N PHE A 96 6.59 -7.31 -7.74
CA PHE A 96 7.08 -6.42 -8.78
C PHE A 96 7.10 -7.18 -10.11
N LEU A 97 6.08 -6.96 -10.94
CA LEU A 97 5.90 -7.67 -12.21
C LEU A 97 6.72 -7.03 -13.34
N ALA A 98 6.84 -5.70 -13.31
CA ALA A 98 7.66 -4.90 -14.22
C ALA A 98 7.95 -3.53 -13.57
N ALA A 99 8.76 -2.68 -14.22
CA ALA A 99 9.09 -1.34 -13.72
C ALA A 99 7.86 -0.42 -13.47
N ASP A 100 6.75 -0.72 -14.15
CA ASP A 100 5.49 0.02 -14.11
C ASP A 100 4.29 -0.85 -13.70
N ARG A 101 4.51 -2.10 -13.28
CA ARG A 101 3.46 -3.05 -12.90
C ARG A 101 3.74 -3.74 -11.58
N ILE A 102 2.81 -3.63 -10.64
CA ILE A 102 2.89 -4.23 -9.32
C ILE A 102 1.58 -4.99 -9.04
N GLU A 103 1.66 -6.13 -8.37
CA GLU A 103 0.51 -6.86 -7.85
C GLU A 103 0.53 -6.81 -6.33
N HIS A 104 -0.60 -6.46 -5.72
CA HIS A 104 -0.79 -6.40 -4.28
C HIS A 104 -1.75 -7.47 -3.81
N ARG A 105 -1.43 -8.10 -2.69
CA ARG A 105 -2.38 -8.86 -1.88
C ARG A 105 -2.33 -8.37 -0.45
N TRP A 106 -3.49 -8.09 0.14
CA TRP A 106 -3.61 -7.72 1.55
C TRP A 106 -4.55 -8.70 2.24
N HIS A 107 -4.08 -9.36 3.28
CA HIS A 107 -4.81 -10.42 3.97
C HIS A 107 -5.55 -9.86 5.18
N HIS A 108 -6.88 -9.99 5.16
CA HIS A 108 -7.76 -9.44 6.20
C HIS A 108 -8.17 -10.54 7.15
N TYR A 109 -8.00 -10.28 8.45
CA TYR A 109 -8.32 -11.19 9.53
C TYR A 109 -9.32 -10.56 10.50
N VAL A 110 -10.06 -11.41 11.20
CA VAL A 110 -10.74 -11.08 12.46
C VAL A 110 -10.32 -12.14 13.46
N GLY A 111 -9.65 -11.70 14.52
CA GLY A 111 -8.93 -12.64 15.38
C GLY A 111 -7.97 -13.53 14.58
N PRO A 112 -7.89 -14.85 14.87
CA PRO A 112 -7.00 -15.77 14.15
C PRO A 112 -7.53 -16.21 12.78
N LYS A 113 -8.73 -15.76 12.36
CA LYS A 113 -9.38 -16.24 11.14
C LYS A 113 -9.18 -15.26 10.00
N GLN A 114 -8.60 -15.74 8.89
CA GLN A 114 -8.60 -15.00 7.64
C GLN A 114 -10.02 -14.93 7.07
N LEU A 115 -10.49 -13.72 6.80
CA LEU A 115 -11.80 -13.47 6.20
C LEU A 115 -11.71 -13.25 4.69
N GLY A 116 -10.57 -12.77 4.19
CA GLY A 116 -10.39 -12.57 2.76
C GLY A 116 -9.04 -11.98 2.41
N THR A 117 -8.86 -11.76 1.12
CA THR A 117 -7.70 -11.08 0.56
C THR A 117 -8.18 -10.04 -0.42
N THR A 118 -7.74 -8.81 -0.24
CA THR A 118 -7.83 -7.80 -1.31
C THR A 118 -6.71 -8.06 -2.30
N HIS A 119 -7.02 -8.06 -3.59
CA HIS A 119 -6.07 -8.35 -4.65
C HIS A 119 -6.17 -7.28 -5.73
N TRP A 120 -5.07 -6.58 -5.99
CA TRP A 120 -5.01 -5.54 -7.02
C TRP A 120 -3.84 -5.75 -7.97
N PHE A 121 -4.06 -5.34 -9.21
CA PHE A 121 -3.02 -5.22 -10.22
C PHE A 121 -2.90 -3.74 -10.54
N LEU A 122 -1.75 -3.17 -10.19
CA LEU A 122 -1.46 -1.76 -10.29
C LEU A 122 -0.60 -1.52 -11.51
N GLN A 123 -1.06 -0.61 -12.36
CA GLN A 123 -0.31 -0.07 -13.48
C GLN A 123 0.06 1.38 -13.14
N ARG A 124 1.35 1.72 -13.23
CA ARG A 124 1.79 3.11 -13.07
C ARG A 124 1.08 3.96 -14.12
N GLN A 125 0.34 4.96 -13.65
CA GLN A 125 -0.10 6.03 -14.54
C GLN A 125 1.05 7.02 -14.71
N PRO A 126 1.44 7.36 -15.95
CA PRO A 126 2.38 8.44 -16.17
C PRO A 126 1.79 9.72 -15.58
N PRO A 127 2.63 10.65 -15.09
CA PRO A 127 2.14 11.95 -14.65
C PRO A 127 1.31 12.56 -15.78
N ALA A 128 0.18 13.18 -15.41
CA ALA A 128 -0.59 13.95 -16.37
C ALA A 128 0.35 14.96 -17.05
N PRO A 129 0.25 15.15 -18.38
CA PRO A 129 1.02 16.19 -19.03
C PRO A 129 0.80 17.50 -18.30
N ALA A 130 1.88 18.24 -18.04
CA ALA A 130 1.78 19.56 -17.44
C ALA A 130 0.77 20.37 -18.25
N GLY A 131 -0.24 20.95 -17.57
CA GLY A 131 -1.14 21.89 -18.20
C GLY A 131 -0.34 23.05 -18.81
N PRO A 132 -0.89 23.77 -19.80
CA PRO A 132 -0.22 24.94 -20.35
C PRO A 132 0.18 25.86 -19.20
N THR A 133 1.48 26.13 -19.07
CA THR A 133 1.96 27.12 -18.13
C THR A 133 1.39 28.47 -18.56
N ASP A 134 0.89 29.26 -17.61
CA ASP A 134 0.34 30.62 -17.85
C ASP A 134 1.37 31.64 -18.41
N ALA A 135 2.51 31.17 -18.93
CA ALA A 135 3.58 31.99 -19.48
C ALA A 135 3.30 32.52 -20.90
N GLU A 136 2.21 32.13 -21.56
CA GLU A 136 1.83 32.63 -22.90
C GLU A 136 0.69 33.67 -22.92
N ALA A 137 0.18 34.09 -21.76
CA ALA A 137 -0.84 35.15 -21.67
C ALA A 137 -0.22 36.49 -21.24
N GLY A 138 0.66 37.07 -22.07
CA GLY A 138 1.32 38.33 -21.68
C GLY A 138 2.11 39.07 -22.75
N VAL A 139 1.76 38.97 -24.03
CA VAL A 139 2.13 39.98 -25.02
C VAL A 139 0.86 40.69 -25.47
N ARG A 140 0.66 41.90 -24.94
CA ARG A 140 0.23 43.11 -25.63
C ARG A 140 0.17 44.28 -24.66
#